data_AF-Q036Z5-F1
#
_entry.id   AF-Q036Z5-F1
#
_cell.length_a   1.000
_cell.length_b   1.000
_cell.length_c   1.000
_cell.angle_alpha   90.00
_cell.angle_beta   90.00
_cell.angle_gamma   90.00
#
_symmetry.space_group_name_H-M   'P 1'
#
loop_
_entity.id
_entity.type
_entity.pdbx_description
1 polymer ?
#
loop_
_entity_poly.entity_id
_entity_poly.type
_entity_poly.pdbx_seq_one_letter_code
_entity_poly.pdbx_strand_id
1 'polypeptide(L)'
;MFWVWLILALLAIGIVFAFIKFLFAIWFVIVPILLVIAGIFITARFNLFTSKSRGKSIALWAIVSAISIALFTFGIYNSSTATTKSKPEQTASSSKIKISEIKSSSISESTEEESASSSGKDESQLKLGMTKEEIVNLLGEPDSKSDFSWSYGGKDIYFNDYEHLSGGNMGNLVDQVLASGRKSRASASNETNTQKSFAQSFGQKAVDRLQKMPTVYKSTQLDATTMEYMWNSEHGIMIRLDTTDRMTNVYLYDSNADYGKGRLLYSGRTIFTSPKVYNFYN
;
A
#
# COMPACT_ATOMS: atom_id res chain seq x y z
N MET A 1 3.06 36.45 46.47
CA MET A 1 2.87 34.99 46.60
C MET A 1 2.43 34.31 45.30
N PHE A 2 1.45 34.83 44.56
CA PHE A 2 0.97 34.23 43.29
C PHE A 2 2.08 33.97 42.25
N TRP A 3 2.98 34.93 42.05
CA TRP A 3 4.08 34.83 41.08
C TRP A 3 5.09 33.70 41.38
N VAL A 4 5.30 33.36 42.66
CA VAL A 4 6.19 32.28 43.07
C VAL A 4 5.59 30.92 42.70
N TRP A 5 4.28 30.75 42.91
CA TRP A 5 3.56 29.54 42.53
C TRP A 5 3.47 29.36 41.01
N LEU A 6 3.33 30.46 40.25
CA LEU A 6 3.33 30.41 38.79
C LEU A 6 4.69 29.95 38.23
N ILE A 7 5.80 30.44 38.79
CA ILE A 7 7.15 30.04 38.37
C ILE A 7 7.41 28.56 38.71
N LEU A 8 7.01 28.11 39.89
CA LEU A 8 7.12 26.70 40.29
C LEU A 8 6.29 25.78 39.37
N ALA A 9 5.08 26.20 38.99
CA ALA A 9 4.24 25.43 38.07
C ALA A 9 4.86 25.29 36.66
N LEU A 10 5.42 26.37 36.12
CA LEU A 10 6.08 26.34 34.81
C LEU A 10 7.35 25.48 34.82
N LEU A 11 8.10 25.51 35.93
CA LEU A 11 9.30 24.68 36.11
C LEU A 11 8.95 23.19 36.21
N ALA A 12 7.86 22.85 36.93
CA ALA A 12 7.36 21.49 37.01
C ALA A 12 6.90 20.97 35.64
N ILE A 13 6.19 21.78 34.86
CA ILE A 13 5.76 21.43 33.49
C ILE A 13 6.99 21.16 32.61
N GLY A 14 8.02 22.00 32.69
CA GLY A 14 9.27 21.81 31.95
C GLY A 14 9.96 20.47 32.26
N ILE A 15 10.02 20.09 33.53
CA ILE A 15 10.58 18.81 33.98
C ILE A 15 9.77 17.63 33.45
N VAL A 16 8.43 17.71 33.49
CA VAL A 16 7.56 16.66 32.96
C VAL A 16 7.76 16.47 31.46
N PHE A 17 7.85 17.56 30.69
CA PHE A 17 8.14 17.49 29.26
C PHE A 17 9.53 16.90 28.96
N ALA A 18 10.54 17.24 29.76
CA ALA A 18 11.87 16.65 29.63
C ALA A 18 11.86 15.15 29.92
N PHE A 19 11.11 14.72 30.93
CA PHE A 19 10.97 13.31 31.29
C PHE A 19 10.23 12.50 30.22
N ILE A 20 9.16 13.06 29.64
CA ILE A 20 8.44 12.43 28.52
C ILE A 20 9.35 12.28 27.30
N LYS A 21 10.13 13.31 26.96
CA LYS A 21 11.12 13.21 25.87
C LYS A 21 12.19 12.16 26.14
N PHE A 22 12.64 12.06 27.38
CA PHE A 22 13.62 11.04 27.79
C PHE A 22 13.05 9.61 27.67
N LEU A 23 11.83 9.38 28.13
CA LEU A 23 11.14 8.09 27.96
C LEU A 23 10.93 7.74 26.49
N PHE A 24 10.58 8.71 25.66
CA PHE A 24 10.40 8.50 24.22
C PHE A 24 11.73 8.16 23.53
N ALA A 25 12.82 8.81 23.91
CA ALA A 25 14.16 8.50 23.43
C ALA A 25 14.60 7.09 23.84
N ILE A 26 14.33 6.67 25.08
CA ILE A 26 14.61 5.31 25.56
C ILE A 26 13.81 4.29 24.76
N TRP A 27 12.52 4.52 24.55
CA TRP A 27 11.66 3.63 23.76
C TRP A 27 12.26 3.41 22.37
N PHE A 28 12.64 4.49 21.69
CA PHE A 28 13.18 4.44 20.34
C PHE A 28 14.51 3.70 20.21
N VAL A 29 15.27 3.58 21.31
CA VAL A 29 16.52 2.79 21.35
C VAL A 29 16.25 1.33 21.74
N ILE A 30 15.41 1.09 22.75
CA ILE A 30 15.22 -0.27 23.30
C ILE A 30 14.38 -1.16 22.38
N VAL A 31 13.32 -0.62 21.77
CA VAL A 31 12.41 -1.42 20.93
C VAL A 31 13.08 -2.02 19.69
N PRO A 32 13.89 -1.29 18.90
CA PRO A 32 14.58 -1.90 17.77
C PRO A 32 15.59 -2.96 18.22
N ILE A 33 16.28 -2.76 19.35
CA ILE A 33 17.21 -3.76 19.91
C ILE A 33 16.46 -5.05 20.28
N LEU A 34 15.30 -4.94 20.93
CA LEU A 34 14.48 -6.11 21.28
C LEU A 34 13.94 -6.84 20.05
N LEU A 35 13.56 -6.12 18.99
CA LEU A 35 13.10 -6.73 17.74
C LEU A 35 14.21 -7.52 17.04
N VAL A 36 15.45 -7.01 17.05
CA VAL A 36 16.62 -7.73 16.51
C VAL A 36 16.90 -9.00 17.32
N ILE A 37 16.88 -8.92 18.65
CA ILE A 37 17.07 -10.09 19.53
C ILE A 37 15.96 -11.13 19.31
N ALA A 38 14.70 -10.70 19.18
CA ALA A 38 13.58 -11.60 18.89
C ALA A 38 13.73 -12.28 17.52
N GLY A 39 14.17 -11.54 16.49
CA GLY A 39 14.46 -12.10 15.16
C GLY A 39 15.55 -13.18 15.18
N ILE A 40 16.62 -12.95 15.93
CA ILE A 40 17.70 -13.93 16.15
C ILE A 40 17.16 -15.17 16.89
N PHE A 41 16.33 -14.99 17.91
CA PHE A 41 15.78 -16.12 18.67
C PHE A 41 14.80 -16.97 17.86
N ILE A 42 13.94 -16.33 17.04
CA ILE A 42 13.01 -17.01 16.14
C ILE A 42 13.78 -17.83 15.10
N THR A 43 14.83 -17.26 14.51
CA THR A 43 15.65 -17.97 13.52
C THR A 43 16.46 -19.12 14.12
N ALA A 44 16.95 -18.99 15.36
CA ALA A 44 17.62 -20.07 16.08
C ALA A 44 16.68 -21.20 16.52
N ARG A 45 15.47 -20.87 17.01
CA ARG A 45 14.51 -21.85 17.57
C ARG A 45 13.76 -22.65 16.52
N PHE A 46 13.62 -22.13 15.30
CA PHE A 46 12.88 -22.82 14.23
C PHE A 46 13.72 -23.66 13.28
N ASN A 47 15.06 -23.64 13.37
CA ASN A 47 15.97 -24.35 12.46
C ASN A 47 15.51 -24.27 10.97
N LEU A 48 14.92 -23.12 10.59
CA LEU A 48 14.12 -22.97 9.37
C LEU A 48 14.97 -22.73 8.12
N PHE A 49 16.27 -22.94 8.21
CA PHE A 49 17.19 -22.71 7.10
C PHE A 49 18.26 -23.79 7.08
N THR A 50 18.12 -24.66 6.08
CA THR A 50 19.14 -25.64 5.74
C THR A 50 20.48 -24.93 5.42
N SER A 51 21.56 -25.62 5.79
CA SER A 51 22.98 -25.22 5.90
C SER A 51 23.57 -24.22 4.89
N LYS A 52 22.96 -23.99 3.70
CA LYS A 52 23.60 -23.27 2.59
C LYS A 52 23.46 -21.74 2.62
N SER A 53 22.62 -21.14 3.46
CA SER A 53 22.33 -19.68 3.38
C SER A 53 22.68 -18.85 4.63
N ARG A 54 23.44 -19.40 5.59
CA ARG A 54 23.80 -18.71 6.84
C ARG A 54 24.49 -17.34 6.63
N GLY A 55 25.26 -17.17 5.55
CA GLY A 55 25.94 -15.90 5.25
C GLY A 55 25.03 -14.79 4.68
N LYS A 56 23.97 -15.15 3.95
CA LYS A 56 23.13 -14.16 3.25
C LYS A 56 22.07 -13.52 4.17
N SER A 57 21.57 -14.27 5.15
CA SER A 57 20.59 -13.75 6.11
C SER A 57 21.22 -12.79 7.11
N ILE A 58 22.43 -13.06 7.60
CA ILE A 58 23.14 -12.15 8.52
C ILE A 58 23.48 -10.83 7.81
N ALA A 59 23.85 -10.88 6.52
CA ALA A 59 24.09 -9.68 5.70
C ALA A 59 22.81 -8.84 5.51
N LEU A 60 21.66 -9.49 5.26
CA LEU A 60 20.37 -8.81 5.12
C LEU A 60 19.95 -8.04 6.39
N TRP A 61 20.14 -8.63 7.58
CA TRP A 61 19.82 -7.96 8.84
C TRP A 61 20.80 -6.83 9.18
N ALA A 62 22.07 -6.95 8.80
CA ALA A 62 23.04 -5.86 8.93
C ALA A 62 22.71 -4.65 8.03
N ILE A 63 22.22 -4.90 6.80
CA ILE A 63 21.78 -3.85 5.87
C ILE A 63 20.54 -3.12 6.41
N VAL A 64 19.57 -3.85 6.96
CA VAL A 64 18.38 -3.24 7.59
C VAL A 64 18.77 -2.34 8.78
N SER A 65 19.75 -2.79 9.59
CA SER A 65 20.27 -1.97 10.69
C SER A 65 20.99 -0.70 10.23
N ALA A 66 21.72 -0.74 9.10
CA ALA A 66 22.42 0.44 8.57
C ALA A 66 21.45 1.50 8.02
N ILE A 67 20.34 1.07 7.40
CA ILE A 67 19.30 1.96 6.86
C ILE A 67 18.59 2.73 7.99
N SER A 68 18.31 2.09 9.12
CA SER A 68 17.69 2.76 10.28
C SER A 68 18.58 3.85 10.90
N ILE A 69 19.90 3.64 10.91
CA ILE A 69 20.86 4.64 11.43
C ILE A 69 20.96 5.85 10.48
N ALA A 70 20.94 5.63 9.16
CA ALA A 70 20.98 6.70 8.17
C ALA A 70 19.72 7.62 8.21
N LEU A 71 18.54 7.03 8.39
CA LEU A 71 17.29 7.79 8.54
C LEU A 71 17.25 8.64 9.82
N PHE A 72 17.90 8.17 10.89
CA PHE A 72 18.01 8.92 12.15
C PHE A 72 18.92 10.16 12.01
N THR A 73 20.00 10.06 11.23
CA THR A 73 20.89 11.22 10.96
C THR A 73 20.29 12.25 9.99
N PHE A 74 19.46 11.81 9.03
CA PHE A 74 18.78 12.71 8.08
C PHE A 74 17.68 13.55 8.76
N GLY A 75 16.99 12.99 9.76
CA GLY A 75 15.96 13.71 10.52
C GLY A 75 16.47 14.88 11.38
N ILE A 76 17.75 14.86 11.78
CA ILE A 76 18.35 15.94 12.58
C ILE A 76 18.79 17.13 11.70
N TYR A 77 19.16 16.89 10.44
CA TYR A 77 19.72 17.95 9.56
C TYR A 77 18.65 18.94 9.03
N ASN A 78 17.39 18.52 8.92
CA ASN A 78 16.31 19.35 8.37
C ASN A 78 15.58 20.25 9.38
N SER A 79 16.00 20.30 10.65
CA SER A 79 15.29 21.05 11.71
C SER A 79 15.92 22.41 12.07
N SER A 80 16.65 23.07 11.17
CA SER A 80 17.13 24.45 11.40
C SER A 80 17.01 25.32 10.16
N THR A 81 15.91 26.09 10.09
CA THR A 81 15.90 27.57 10.02
C THR A 81 14.47 28.06 9.88
N ALA A 82 13.90 28.64 10.94
CA ALA A 82 12.70 29.48 10.84
C ALA A 82 12.80 30.63 11.85
N THR A 83 13.14 31.83 11.38
CA THR A 83 13.06 33.09 12.13
C THR A 83 12.30 34.15 11.33
N THR A 84 11.05 34.39 11.77
CA THR A 84 10.36 35.68 12.03
C THR A 84 10.26 36.83 11.00
N LYS A 85 9.04 37.42 10.99
CA LYS A 85 8.56 38.80 10.65
C LYS A 85 7.78 38.88 9.32
N SER A 86 6.66 39.57 9.13
CA SER A 86 5.74 40.40 9.95
C SER A 86 4.49 40.78 9.10
N LYS A 87 3.33 41.01 9.73
CA LYS A 87 2.01 41.46 9.17
C LYS A 87 1.89 43.02 9.15
N PRO A 88 1.19 43.66 8.18
CA PRO A 88 -0.19 44.26 8.34
C PRO A 88 -1.06 44.09 7.06
N GLU A 89 -2.32 43.64 7.07
CA GLU A 89 -3.64 44.24 7.42
C GLU A 89 -4.31 45.22 6.40
N GLN A 90 -5.53 44.83 5.95
CA GLN A 90 -6.65 45.54 5.26
C GLN A 90 -6.41 46.02 3.80
N THR A 91 -7.33 45.91 2.82
CA THR A 91 -8.77 46.26 2.78
C THR A 91 -9.44 45.70 1.50
N ALA A 92 -10.77 45.64 1.49
CA ALA A 92 -11.68 45.12 0.46
C ALA A 92 -11.55 45.69 -0.98
N SER A 93 -11.92 44.90 -1.99
CA SER A 93 -12.93 45.30 -2.99
C SER A 93 -13.36 44.11 -3.86
N SER A 94 -14.66 43.86 -3.89
CA SER A 94 -15.34 42.89 -4.75
C SER A 94 -15.81 43.62 -6.01
N SER A 95 -15.48 43.12 -7.19
CA SER A 95 -16.18 43.47 -8.42
C SER A 95 -16.50 42.24 -9.26
N LYS A 96 -17.79 41.90 -9.19
CA LYS A 96 -18.59 41.16 -10.15
C LYS A 96 -18.49 41.80 -11.54
N ILE A 97 -18.40 40.99 -12.61
CA ILE A 97 -19.23 41.08 -13.82
C ILE A 97 -19.02 39.82 -14.68
N LYS A 98 -20.09 39.51 -15.41
CA LYS A 98 -20.57 38.23 -15.94
C LYS A 98 -20.55 38.31 -17.47
N ILE A 99 -19.98 37.28 -18.10
CA ILE A 99 -20.39 36.61 -19.36
C ILE A 99 -20.70 37.47 -20.60
N SER A 100 -19.99 37.19 -21.70
CA SER A 100 -20.62 36.90 -23.00
C SER A 100 -19.72 36.05 -23.91
N GLU A 101 -20.35 35.02 -24.48
CA GLU A 101 -19.83 34.03 -25.41
C GLU A 101 -19.77 34.52 -26.87
N ILE A 102 -18.76 33.99 -27.58
CA ILE A 102 -18.76 33.43 -28.95
C ILE A 102 -19.13 34.35 -30.14
N LYS A 103 -18.17 34.52 -31.07
CA LYS A 103 -18.39 34.24 -32.50
C LYS A 103 -17.09 34.00 -33.28
N SER A 104 -17.06 32.89 -34.01
CA SER A 104 -16.07 32.46 -35.00
C SER A 104 -15.89 33.44 -36.17
N SER A 105 -14.66 33.55 -36.68
CA SER A 105 -14.40 33.67 -38.11
C SER A 105 -12.96 33.27 -38.45
N SER A 106 -12.88 32.32 -39.37
CA SER A 106 -11.74 31.81 -40.15
C SER A 106 -10.98 32.88 -40.95
N ILE A 107 -9.68 32.67 -41.23
CA ILE A 107 -9.07 32.53 -42.59
C ILE A 107 -7.53 32.74 -42.58
N SER A 108 -6.85 31.81 -43.28
CA SER A 108 -5.54 31.86 -43.97
C SER A 108 -4.21 31.88 -43.21
N GLU A 109 -3.63 30.68 -43.08
CA GLU A 109 -2.52 30.19 -43.91
C GLU A 109 -1.51 31.22 -44.46
N SER A 110 -0.29 31.17 -43.93
CA SER A 110 0.93 31.39 -44.72
C SER A 110 2.01 30.45 -44.22
N THR A 111 2.53 29.70 -45.18
CA THR A 111 3.56 28.68 -45.12
C THR A 111 4.94 29.31 -44.87
N GLU A 112 5.64 28.85 -43.84
CA GLU A 112 7.10 28.85 -43.82
C GLU A 112 7.55 27.40 -43.62
N GLU A 113 8.12 26.84 -44.68
CA GLU A 113 8.74 25.52 -44.72
C GLU A 113 10.04 25.56 -43.93
N GLU A 114 10.05 24.93 -42.75
CA GLU A 114 11.29 24.46 -42.13
C GLU A 114 11.31 22.94 -42.18
N SER A 115 12.37 22.43 -42.80
CA SER A 115 12.55 21.06 -43.24
C SER A 115 12.68 20.10 -42.04
N ALA A 116 11.60 19.46 -41.64
CA ALA A 116 11.62 18.33 -40.71
C ALA A 116 11.69 17.02 -41.50
N SER A 117 12.87 16.40 -41.45
CA SER A 117 13.16 15.07 -41.97
C SER A 117 12.08 14.05 -41.58
N SER A 118 11.29 13.65 -42.56
CA SER A 118 10.33 12.56 -42.46
C SER A 118 11.05 11.21 -42.37
N SER A 119 11.13 10.66 -41.17
CA SER A 119 11.21 9.22 -40.97
C SER A 119 9.87 8.78 -40.42
N GLY A 120 8.94 8.43 -41.32
CA GLY A 120 7.63 7.89 -40.97
C GLY A 120 7.79 6.65 -40.09
N LYS A 121 7.52 6.80 -38.81
CA LYS A 121 7.60 5.75 -37.80
C LYS A 121 6.24 5.68 -37.13
N ASP A 122 5.61 4.53 -37.30
CA ASP A 122 4.21 4.29 -36.98
C ASP A 122 4.01 4.33 -35.46
N GLU A 123 3.60 5.51 -34.95
CA GLU A 123 3.30 5.75 -33.54
C GLU A 123 2.29 4.74 -32.96
N SER A 124 1.52 4.05 -33.81
CA SER A 124 0.58 3.01 -33.39
C SER A 124 1.26 1.74 -32.84
N GLN A 125 2.56 1.56 -33.13
CA GLN A 125 3.34 0.42 -32.65
C GLN A 125 3.85 0.59 -31.21
N LEU A 126 3.80 1.81 -30.67
CA LEU A 126 4.16 2.06 -29.27
C LEU A 126 3.28 1.22 -28.34
N LYS A 127 3.90 0.61 -27.33
CA LYS A 127 3.19 -0.19 -26.32
C LYS A 127 3.70 0.14 -24.93
N LEU A 128 2.78 0.15 -23.96
CA LEU A 128 3.16 0.24 -22.55
C LEU A 128 4.18 -0.84 -22.19
N GLY A 129 5.20 -0.47 -21.43
CA GLY A 129 6.30 -1.33 -21.02
C GLY A 129 7.48 -1.39 -22.00
N MET A 130 7.43 -0.74 -23.16
CA MET A 130 8.60 -0.60 -24.02
C MET A 130 9.73 0.15 -23.32
N THR A 131 10.96 -0.29 -23.54
CA THR A 131 12.18 0.37 -23.05
C THR A 131 12.51 1.63 -23.87
N LYS A 132 13.30 2.52 -23.28
CA LYS A 132 13.84 3.70 -23.95
C LYS A 132 14.55 3.35 -25.25
N GLU A 133 15.35 2.28 -25.27
CA GLU A 133 16.09 1.81 -26.43
C GLU A 133 15.16 1.31 -27.55
N GLU A 134 14.13 0.53 -27.20
CA GLU A 134 13.11 0.08 -28.16
C GLU A 134 12.39 1.27 -28.80
N ILE A 135 12.10 2.31 -28.02
CA ILE A 135 11.44 3.52 -28.50
C ILE A 135 12.38 4.33 -29.41
N VAL A 136 13.66 4.48 -29.08
CA VAL A 136 14.63 5.16 -29.97
C VAL A 136 14.79 4.38 -31.28
N ASN A 137 14.87 3.06 -31.23
CA ASN A 137 14.92 2.23 -32.44
C ASN A 137 13.65 2.42 -33.29
N LEU A 138 12.48 2.44 -32.64
CA LEU A 138 11.20 2.60 -33.31
C LEU A 138 10.98 4.00 -33.87
N LEU A 139 11.19 5.05 -33.09
CA LEU A 139 10.79 6.45 -33.35
C LEU A 139 11.94 7.39 -33.69
N GLY A 140 13.17 7.02 -33.32
CA GLY A 140 14.35 7.89 -33.43
C GLY A 140 14.63 8.63 -32.12
N GLU A 141 15.61 9.51 -32.15
CA GLU A 141 15.91 10.40 -31.03
C GLU A 141 14.76 11.41 -30.83
N PRO A 142 14.37 11.72 -29.59
CA PRO A 142 13.35 12.73 -29.30
C PRO A 142 13.86 14.15 -29.54
N ASP A 143 12.94 15.08 -29.77
CA ASP A 143 13.25 16.51 -29.86
C ASP A 143 13.73 17.06 -28.51
N SER A 144 13.18 16.52 -27.41
CA SER A 144 13.64 16.82 -26.06
C SER A 144 13.47 15.63 -25.13
N LYS A 145 14.38 15.49 -24.16
CA LYS A 145 14.37 14.40 -23.18
C LYS A 145 14.60 14.88 -21.75
N SER A 146 13.85 14.30 -20.84
CA SER A 146 14.10 14.27 -19.40
C SER A 146 14.18 12.81 -18.93
N ASP A 147 14.45 12.60 -17.65
CA ASP A 147 14.50 11.27 -17.05
C ASP A 147 13.15 10.54 -17.11
N PHE A 148 12.04 11.29 -17.04
CA PHE A 148 10.68 10.77 -16.94
C PHE A 148 9.81 11.02 -18.16
N SER A 149 10.23 11.88 -19.09
CA SER A 149 9.42 12.25 -20.25
C SER A 149 10.26 12.62 -21.46
N TRP A 150 9.85 12.16 -22.63
CA TRP A 150 10.45 12.53 -23.92
C TRP A 150 9.38 13.15 -24.82
N SER A 151 9.78 14.11 -25.67
CA SER A 151 8.89 14.81 -26.60
C SER A 151 9.29 14.55 -28.06
N TYR A 152 8.29 14.31 -28.90
CA TYR A 152 8.38 14.04 -30.33
C TYR A 152 7.29 14.82 -31.08
N GLY A 153 7.65 15.83 -31.86
CA GLY A 153 6.73 16.65 -32.64
C GLY A 153 5.63 17.30 -31.80
N GLY A 154 5.94 17.71 -30.57
CA GLY A 154 4.97 18.27 -29.61
C GLY A 154 4.06 17.24 -28.93
N LYS A 155 4.33 15.94 -29.09
CA LYS A 155 3.69 14.85 -28.35
C LYS A 155 4.66 14.28 -27.32
N ASP A 156 4.15 14.02 -26.13
CA ASP A 156 4.95 13.57 -25.01
C ASP A 156 4.64 12.11 -24.67
N ILE A 157 5.70 11.39 -24.34
CA ILE A 157 5.66 10.07 -23.73
C ILE A 157 6.25 10.12 -22.33
N TYR A 158 5.76 9.26 -21.44
CA TYR A 158 6.11 9.23 -20.03
C TYR A 158 6.68 7.86 -19.65
N PHE A 159 7.61 7.85 -18.71
CA PHE A 159 8.28 6.63 -18.24
C PHE A 159 7.97 6.36 -16.77
N ASN A 160 7.73 5.09 -16.42
CA ASN A 160 7.79 4.63 -15.03
C ASN A 160 9.16 4.00 -14.76
N ASP A 161 9.57 4.05 -13.49
CA ASP A 161 10.81 3.42 -13.01
C ASP A 161 12.05 3.83 -13.84
N TYR A 162 12.01 5.04 -14.41
CA TYR A 162 13.03 5.66 -15.27
C TYR A 162 13.33 4.96 -16.61
N GLU A 163 12.65 3.88 -16.95
CA GLU A 163 13.09 3.01 -18.06
C GLU A 163 11.96 2.59 -19.00
N HIS A 164 10.74 2.39 -18.49
CA HIS A 164 9.67 1.75 -19.24
C HIS A 164 8.55 2.72 -19.58
N LEU A 165 7.99 2.63 -20.78
CA LEU A 165 6.89 3.48 -21.26
C LEU A 165 5.62 3.26 -20.44
N SER A 166 5.17 4.29 -19.74
CA SER A 166 4.01 4.25 -18.84
C SER A 166 2.80 5.00 -19.36
N GLY A 167 2.98 5.86 -20.37
CA GLY A 167 1.87 6.58 -21.00
C GLY A 167 2.35 7.69 -21.93
N GLY A 168 1.43 8.55 -22.35
CA GLY A 168 1.71 9.65 -23.26
C GLY A 168 0.46 10.07 -24.03
N ASN A 169 0.56 11.14 -24.79
CA ASN A 169 -0.47 11.56 -25.75
C ASN A 169 -0.14 11.14 -27.19
N MET A 170 0.89 10.31 -27.37
CA MET A 170 1.33 9.82 -28.67
C MET A 170 0.68 8.50 -29.07
N GLY A 171 0.37 8.33 -30.36
CA GLY A 171 -0.27 7.13 -30.89
C GLY A 171 -1.55 6.74 -30.12
N ASN A 172 -1.64 5.48 -29.71
CA ASN A 172 -2.76 4.93 -28.94
C ASN A 172 -2.42 4.72 -27.44
N LEU A 173 -1.39 5.40 -26.92
CA LEU A 173 -0.94 5.20 -25.53
C LEU A 173 -2.03 5.52 -24.49
N VAL A 174 -2.84 6.55 -24.74
CA VAL A 174 -3.99 6.89 -23.87
C VAL A 174 -4.96 5.71 -23.78
N ASP A 175 -5.30 5.08 -24.90
CA ASP A 175 -6.21 3.93 -24.93
C ASP A 175 -5.62 2.73 -24.21
N GLN A 176 -4.31 2.51 -24.33
CA GLN A 176 -3.61 1.43 -23.61
C GLN A 176 -3.63 1.66 -22.09
N VAL A 177 -3.40 2.89 -21.62
CA VAL A 177 -3.47 3.22 -20.20
C VAL A 177 -4.89 2.98 -19.68
N LEU A 178 -5.91 3.46 -20.39
CA LEU A 178 -7.31 3.23 -20.03
C LEU A 178 -7.66 1.73 -20.02
N ALA A 179 -7.22 0.96 -21.02
CA ALA A 179 -7.45 -0.48 -21.10
C ALA A 179 -6.73 -1.25 -19.99
N SER A 180 -5.48 -0.89 -19.67
CA SER A 180 -4.71 -1.51 -18.58
C SER A 180 -5.36 -1.24 -17.22
N GLY A 181 -5.86 -0.01 -16.99
CA GLY A 181 -6.60 0.35 -15.79
C GLY A 181 -7.94 -0.39 -15.65
N ARG A 182 -8.64 -0.65 -16.76
CA ARG A 182 -9.85 -1.50 -16.76
C ARG A 182 -9.51 -2.95 -16.45
N LYS A 183 -8.46 -3.50 -17.07
CA LYS A 183 -7.98 -4.87 -16.82
C LYS A 183 -7.55 -5.06 -15.37
N SER A 184 -6.78 -4.13 -14.80
CA SER A 184 -6.34 -4.21 -13.40
C SER A 184 -7.52 -4.19 -12.43
N ARG A 185 -8.52 -3.32 -12.66
CA ARG A 185 -9.78 -3.31 -11.89
C ARG A 185 -10.56 -4.62 -12.03
N ALA A 186 -10.69 -5.13 -13.25
CA ALA A 186 -11.39 -6.39 -13.51
C ALA A 186 -10.69 -7.55 -12.79
N SER A 187 -9.37 -7.67 -12.89
CA SER A 187 -8.59 -8.67 -12.17
C SER A 187 -8.71 -8.53 -10.65
N ALA A 188 -8.66 -7.32 -10.10
CA ALA A 188 -8.86 -7.08 -8.66
C ALA A 188 -10.28 -7.47 -8.20
N SER A 189 -11.30 -7.20 -9.02
CA SER A 189 -12.68 -7.62 -8.75
C SER A 189 -12.86 -9.14 -8.82
N ASN A 190 -12.23 -9.80 -9.80
CA ASN A 190 -12.24 -11.25 -9.93
C ASN A 190 -11.57 -11.92 -8.75
N GLU A 191 -10.39 -11.44 -8.34
CA GLU A 191 -9.71 -11.94 -7.14
C GLU A 191 -10.61 -11.78 -5.90
N THR A 192 -11.27 -10.62 -5.76
CA THR A 192 -12.22 -10.38 -4.66
C THR A 192 -13.40 -11.34 -4.70
N ASN A 193 -13.95 -11.66 -5.88
CA ASN A 193 -15.04 -12.60 -6.04
C ASN A 193 -14.60 -14.03 -5.71
N THR A 194 -13.42 -14.45 -6.17
CA THR A 194 -12.84 -15.75 -5.85
C THR A 194 -12.63 -15.88 -4.34
N GLN A 195 -12.03 -14.88 -3.69
CA GLN A 195 -11.88 -14.82 -2.24
C GLN A 195 -13.23 -14.99 -1.51
N LYS A 196 -14.30 -14.31 -1.97
CA LYS A 196 -15.65 -14.47 -1.40
C LYS A 196 -16.17 -15.89 -1.55
N SER A 197 -16.00 -16.53 -2.71
CA SER A 197 -16.43 -17.91 -2.93
C SER A 197 -15.70 -18.90 -2.02
N PHE A 198 -14.38 -18.73 -1.83
CA PHE A 198 -13.62 -19.55 -0.88
C PHE A 198 -14.02 -19.28 0.57
N ALA A 199 -14.22 -18.02 0.94
CA ALA A 199 -14.70 -17.64 2.28
C ALA A 199 -16.09 -18.23 2.56
N GLN A 200 -16.98 -18.22 1.57
CA GLN A 200 -18.30 -18.85 1.66
C GLN A 200 -18.19 -20.38 1.81
N SER A 201 -17.30 -21.04 1.07
CA SER A 201 -17.02 -22.47 1.23
C SER A 201 -16.47 -22.78 2.62
N PHE A 202 -15.60 -21.93 3.15
CA PHE A 202 -15.04 -22.07 4.49
C PHE A 202 -16.08 -21.84 5.59
N GLY A 203 -16.88 -20.78 5.47
CA GLY A 203 -17.95 -20.44 6.40
C GLY A 203 -19.05 -21.49 6.49
N GLN A 204 -19.33 -22.19 5.39
CA GLN A 204 -20.32 -23.27 5.37
C GLN A 204 -19.80 -24.64 5.83
N LYS A 205 -18.51 -24.79 6.19
CA LYS A 205 -18.03 -26.04 6.78
C LYS A 205 -18.60 -26.22 8.18
N ALA A 206 -19.00 -27.45 8.52
CA ALA A 206 -19.42 -27.75 9.88
C ALA A 206 -18.26 -27.61 10.87
N VAL A 207 -18.54 -27.08 12.07
CA VAL A 207 -17.54 -26.86 13.13
C VAL A 207 -16.76 -28.13 13.44
N ASP A 208 -17.45 -29.26 13.59
CA ASP A 208 -16.81 -30.54 13.92
C ASP A 208 -15.83 -31.00 12.84
N ARG A 209 -16.10 -30.66 11.57
CA ARG A 209 -15.19 -30.98 10.46
C ARG A 209 -13.92 -30.16 10.55
N LEU A 210 -14.02 -28.87 10.88
CA LEU A 210 -12.85 -27.99 11.03
C LEU A 210 -11.94 -28.51 12.15
N GLN A 211 -12.53 -28.84 13.29
CA GLN A 211 -11.80 -29.34 14.46
C GLN A 211 -11.14 -30.71 14.22
N LYS A 212 -11.73 -31.56 13.38
CA LYS A 212 -11.15 -32.87 12.99
C LYS A 212 -9.95 -32.76 12.03
N MET A 213 -9.68 -31.59 11.48
CA MET A 213 -8.61 -31.37 10.49
C MET A 213 -7.63 -30.26 10.92
N PRO A 214 -6.95 -30.38 12.08
CA PRO A 214 -6.08 -29.34 12.65
C PRO A 214 -4.82 -29.03 11.82
N THR A 215 -4.49 -29.90 10.86
CA THR A 215 -3.41 -29.67 9.89
C THR A 215 -3.79 -28.64 8.84
N VAL A 216 -5.08 -28.59 8.44
CA VAL A 216 -5.60 -27.68 7.41
C VAL A 216 -6.20 -26.42 8.04
N TYR A 217 -6.93 -26.59 9.15
CA TYR A 217 -7.59 -25.50 9.85
C TYR A 217 -6.99 -25.35 11.23
N LYS A 218 -6.41 -24.19 11.54
CA LYS A 218 -5.95 -23.89 12.89
C LYS A 218 -7.12 -23.36 13.69
N SER A 219 -7.39 -23.91 14.86
CA SER A 219 -8.47 -23.46 15.73
C SER A 219 -7.91 -22.89 17.02
N THR A 220 -8.46 -21.76 17.47
CA THR A 220 -8.17 -21.19 18.79
C THR A 220 -9.44 -20.59 19.38
N GLN A 221 -9.54 -20.58 20.70
CA GLN A 221 -10.56 -19.78 21.36
C GLN A 221 -10.04 -18.35 21.46
N LEU A 222 -10.74 -17.39 20.84
CA LEU A 222 -10.34 -15.99 20.85
C LEU A 222 -10.74 -15.32 22.17
N ASP A 223 -11.94 -15.63 22.64
CA ASP A 223 -12.49 -15.20 23.92
C ASP A 223 -13.56 -16.20 24.42
N ALA A 224 -14.21 -15.89 25.54
CA ALA A 224 -15.23 -16.76 26.14
C ALA A 224 -16.45 -17.04 25.22
N THR A 225 -16.63 -16.24 24.17
CA THR A 225 -17.80 -16.24 23.28
C THR A 225 -17.49 -16.52 21.81
N THR A 226 -16.21 -16.53 21.42
CA THR A 226 -15.80 -16.60 20.03
C THR A 226 -14.76 -17.69 19.81
N MET A 227 -15.08 -18.62 18.91
CA MET A 227 -14.13 -19.59 18.37
C MET A 227 -13.59 -19.11 17.04
N GLU A 228 -12.27 -19.11 16.90
CA GLU A 228 -11.58 -18.74 15.68
C GLU A 228 -11.05 -19.99 14.95
N TYR A 229 -11.19 -19.98 13.62
CA TYR A 229 -10.59 -20.95 12.71
C TYR A 229 -9.84 -20.22 11.60
N MET A 230 -8.58 -20.56 11.38
CA MET A 230 -7.77 -20.02 10.29
C MET A 230 -7.57 -21.06 9.19
N TRP A 231 -7.66 -20.62 7.94
CA TRP A 231 -7.35 -21.43 6.76
C TRP A 231 -6.40 -20.69 5.84
N ASN A 232 -5.24 -21.27 5.53
CA ASN A 232 -4.36 -20.76 4.50
C ASN A 232 -4.82 -21.31 3.13
N SER A 233 -5.48 -20.46 2.35
CA SER A 233 -5.94 -20.79 0.99
C SER A 233 -4.99 -20.23 -0.06
N GLU A 234 -5.14 -20.66 -1.32
CA GLU A 234 -4.39 -20.10 -2.45
C GLU A 234 -4.65 -18.60 -2.68
N HIS A 235 -5.78 -18.10 -2.20
CA HIS A 235 -6.24 -16.71 -2.35
C HIS A 235 -6.08 -15.88 -1.07
N GLY A 236 -5.22 -16.33 -0.15
CA GLY A 236 -4.91 -15.67 1.10
C GLY A 236 -5.37 -16.44 2.34
N ILE A 237 -4.93 -15.96 3.50
CA ILE A 237 -5.31 -16.53 4.79
C ILE A 237 -6.70 -16.02 5.17
N MET A 238 -7.60 -16.94 5.50
CA MET A 238 -8.97 -16.63 5.91
C MET A 238 -9.13 -16.88 7.41
N ILE A 239 -9.76 -15.96 8.11
CA ILE A 239 -10.13 -16.08 9.53
C ILE A 239 -11.64 -16.23 9.62
N ARG A 240 -12.10 -17.36 10.12
CA ARG A 240 -13.49 -17.61 10.46
C ARG A 240 -13.70 -17.43 11.96
N LEU A 241 -14.70 -16.67 12.34
CA LEU A 241 -15.15 -16.50 13.71
C LEU A 241 -16.55 -17.07 13.85
N ASP A 242 -16.72 -17.99 14.79
CA ASP A 242 -18.01 -18.52 15.19
C ASP A 242 -18.35 -17.98 16.58
N THR A 243 -19.43 -17.22 16.66
CA THR A 243 -19.91 -16.56 17.87
C THR A 243 -21.03 -17.34 18.55
N THR A 244 -21.29 -17.05 19.83
CA THR A 244 -22.32 -17.73 20.64
C THR A 244 -23.75 -17.59 20.09
N ASP A 245 -24.03 -16.53 19.34
CA ASP A 245 -25.30 -16.32 18.62
C ASP A 245 -25.45 -17.22 17.36
N ARG A 246 -24.49 -18.14 17.14
CA ARG A 246 -24.41 -19.05 16.00
C ARG A 246 -24.27 -18.29 14.67
N MET A 247 -23.54 -17.18 14.70
CA MET A 247 -23.10 -16.50 13.49
C MET A 247 -21.65 -16.87 13.17
N THR A 248 -21.42 -17.07 11.88
CA THR A 248 -20.11 -17.35 11.29
C THR A 248 -19.75 -16.18 10.40
N ASN A 249 -18.63 -15.52 10.71
CA ASN A 249 -18.07 -14.44 9.91
C ASN A 249 -16.70 -14.85 9.41
N VAL A 250 -16.42 -14.66 8.12
CA VAL A 250 -15.14 -14.99 7.51
C VAL A 250 -14.49 -13.74 6.93
N TYR A 251 -13.28 -13.46 7.40
CA TYR A 251 -12.46 -12.32 7.03
C TYR A 251 -11.26 -12.77 6.22
N LEU A 252 -10.79 -11.93 5.30
CA LEU A 252 -9.44 -12.02 4.79
C LEU A 252 -8.48 -11.49 5.86
N TYR A 253 -7.42 -12.23 6.14
CA TYR A 253 -6.37 -11.80 7.05
C TYR A 253 -5.67 -10.54 6.54
N ASP A 254 -5.45 -9.58 7.43
CA ASP A 254 -4.63 -8.39 7.20
C ASP A 254 -3.78 -8.12 8.44
N SER A 255 -2.45 -8.14 8.29
CA SER A 255 -1.51 -7.92 9.40
C SER A 255 -1.62 -6.55 10.05
N ASN A 256 -2.21 -5.57 9.35
CA ASN A 256 -2.38 -4.20 9.84
C ASN A 256 -3.72 -3.98 10.54
N ALA A 257 -4.62 -4.96 10.48
CA ALA A 257 -5.94 -4.87 11.11
C ALA A 257 -5.93 -5.46 12.53
N ASP A 258 -6.83 -4.96 13.38
CA ASP A 258 -6.99 -5.45 14.74
C ASP A 258 -7.28 -6.96 14.75
N TYR A 259 -6.45 -7.70 15.49
CA TYR A 259 -6.51 -9.17 15.57
C TYR A 259 -6.42 -9.86 14.19
N GLY A 260 -5.77 -9.22 13.21
CA GLY A 260 -5.62 -9.76 11.86
C GLY A 260 -6.89 -9.68 10.99
N LYS A 261 -7.98 -9.07 11.47
CA LYS A 261 -9.29 -9.10 10.80
C LYS A 261 -9.41 -7.99 9.76
N GLY A 262 -9.02 -8.29 8.53
CA GLY A 262 -9.18 -7.39 7.40
C GLY A 262 -10.62 -7.35 6.88
N ARG A 263 -10.78 -7.55 5.56
CA ARG A 263 -12.07 -7.43 4.89
C ARG A 263 -13.00 -8.60 5.20
N LEU A 264 -14.23 -8.32 5.63
CA LEU A 264 -15.30 -9.32 5.74
C LEU A 264 -15.69 -9.83 4.33
N LEU A 265 -15.63 -11.15 4.13
CA LEU A 265 -15.90 -11.80 2.85
C LEU A 265 -17.19 -12.64 2.88
N TYR A 266 -17.56 -13.19 4.03
CA TYR A 266 -18.78 -13.99 4.20
C TYR A 266 -19.35 -13.85 5.60
N SER A 267 -20.68 -13.88 5.70
CA SER A 267 -21.41 -13.99 6.96
C SER A 267 -22.59 -14.95 6.80
N GLY A 268 -22.85 -15.78 7.80
CA GLY A 268 -23.91 -16.78 7.76
C GLY A 268 -24.12 -17.46 9.11
N ARG A 269 -25.00 -18.47 9.15
CA ARG A 269 -25.23 -19.28 10.35
C ARG A 269 -24.12 -20.30 10.55
N THR A 270 -23.69 -20.50 11.80
CA THR A 270 -22.77 -21.57 12.18
C THR A 270 -23.42 -22.92 12.01
N ILE A 271 -22.73 -23.83 11.33
CA ILE A 271 -23.21 -25.18 11.04
C ILE A 271 -22.50 -26.17 11.98
N PHE A 272 -23.29 -26.98 12.68
CA PHE A 272 -22.83 -28.11 13.49
C PHE A 272 -23.32 -29.41 12.86
N THR A 273 -22.54 -30.48 12.96
CA THR A 273 -22.96 -31.79 12.47
C THR A 273 -23.88 -32.41 13.51
N SER A 274 -25.17 -32.59 13.18
CA SER A 274 -26.04 -33.43 14.01
C SER A 274 -25.51 -34.87 13.97
N PRO A 275 -25.20 -35.52 15.11
CA PRO A 275 -24.78 -36.92 15.10
C PRO A 275 -25.89 -37.82 14.52
N LYS A 276 -25.50 -38.95 13.92
CA LYS A 276 -26.47 -39.97 13.50
C LYS A 276 -27.20 -40.50 14.73
N VAL A 277 -28.52 -40.32 14.79
CA VAL A 277 -29.37 -41.01 15.76
C VAL A 277 -29.40 -42.48 15.34
N TYR A 278 -28.70 -43.34 16.08
CA TYR A 278 -28.89 -44.78 15.96
C TYR A 278 -30.09 -45.15 16.83
N ASN A 279 -31.24 -45.34 16.19
CA ASN A 279 -32.40 -45.95 16.86
C ASN A 279 -32.12 -47.44 17.02
N PHE A 280 -31.59 -47.83 18.18
CA PHE A 280 -31.54 -49.22 18.58
C PHE A 280 -32.93 -49.60 19.11
N TYR A 281 -33.84 -49.95 18.21
CA TYR A 281 -35.02 -50.73 18.61
C TYR A 281 -34.62 -52.20 18.68
N ASN A 282 -34.67 -52.77 19.88
CA ASN A 282 -34.76 -54.21 20.14
C ASN A 282 -35.87 -54.42 21.17
#